data_AF-A0A968PD86-F1
#
_entry.id   AF-A0A968PD86-F1
#
_cell.length_a   1.000
_cell.length_b   1.000
_cell.length_c   1.000
_cell.angle_alpha   90.00
_cell.angle_beta   90.00
_cell.angle_gamma   90.00
#
_symmetry.space_group_name_H-M   'P 1'
#
loop_
_entity.id
_entity.type
_entity.pdbx_description
1 polymer ?
#
loop_
_entity_poly.entity_id
_entity_poly.type
_entity_poly.pdbx_seq_one_letter_code
_entity_poly.pdbx_strand_id
1 'polypeptide(L)' 'MEISLQWSVGTAVEPSPNVCAVAAMFGLGVDERKTLTIIPLTTLNLEPNQVVFITGPSGSGKSSMLRLISSELAAN' A
#
# COMPACT_ATOMS: atom_id res chain seq x y z
N MET A 1 0.23 8.89 -22.46
CA MET A 1 1.19 8.97 -21.33
C MET A 1 1.05 7.72 -20.50
N GLU A 2 2.15 7.05 -20.22
CA GLU A 2 2.17 5.82 -19.41
C GLU A 2 2.63 6.15 -17.99
N ILE A 3 1.87 5.72 -16.99
CA ILE A 3 2.20 5.88 -15.57
C ILE A 3 2.23 4.49 -14.93
N SER A 4 3.34 4.18 -14.25
CA SER A 4 3.48 2.95 -13.47
C SER A 4 3.45 3.26 -11.97
N LEU A 5 2.49 2.64 -11.27
CA LEU A 5 2.25 2.87 -9.85
C LEU A 5 2.53 1.59 -9.07
N GLN A 6 3.24 1.72 -7.95
CA GLN A 6 3.37 0.65 -6.98
C GLN A 6 3.55 1.24 -5.59
N TRP A 7 2.84 0.71 -4.61
CA TRP A 7 3.02 1.12 -3.23
C TRP A 7 2.74 0.00 -2.23
N SER A 8 3.74 -0.22 -1.38
CA SER A 8 3.67 -1.13 -0.25
C SER A 8 4.19 -0.43 1.00
N VAL A 9 3.62 -0.79 2.15
CA VAL A 9 3.98 -0.22 3.45
C VAL A 9 4.38 -1.33 4.42
N GLY A 10 5.42 -1.08 5.20
CA GLY A 10 5.77 -1.93 6.34
C GLY A 10 4.74 -1.73 7.46
N THR A 11 4.14 -2.83 7.89
CA THR A 11 3.14 -2.86 8.97
C THR A 11 3.64 -3.53 10.24
N ALA A 12 4.84 -4.10 10.20
CA ALA A 12 5.49 -4.61 11.39
C ALA A 12 5.90 -3.45 12.32
N VAL A 13 5.74 -3.69 13.60
CA VAL A 13 6.17 -2.81 14.68
C VAL A 13 7.16 -3.56 15.56
N GLU A 14 8.06 -2.83 16.22
CA GLU A 14 8.97 -3.46 17.17
C GLU A 14 8.18 -3.94 18.40
N PRO A 15 8.13 -5.25 18.66
CA PRO A 15 7.38 -5.78 19.78
C PRO A 15 8.10 -5.47 21.08
N SER A 16 7.35 -4.96 22.06
CA SER A 16 7.92 -4.70 23.39
C SER A 16 8.29 -6.01 24.10
N PRO A 17 9.18 -5.97 25.11
CA PRO A 17 9.52 -7.16 25.89
C PRO A 17 8.29 -7.88 26.47
N ASN A 18 7.26 -7.13 26.87
CA ASN A 18 6.03 -7.68 27.40
C ASN A 18 5.21 -8.43 26.34
N VAL A 19 5.15 -7.91 25.11
CA VAL A 19 4.49 -8.60 23.99
C VAL A 19 5.17 -9.94 23.70
N CYS A 20 6.51 -9.95 23.68
CA CYS A 20 7.29 -11.17 23.47
C CYS A 20 7.07 -12.19 24.59
N ALA A 21 7.07 -11.76 25.85
CA ALA A 21 6.85 -12.63 27.01
C ALA A 21 5.47 -13.31 26.96
N VAL A 22 4.42 -12.55 26.64
CA VAL A 22 3.06 -13.09 26.52
C VAL A 22 2.96 -14.06 25.35
N ALA A 23 3.47 -13.70 24.16
CA ALA A 23 3.47 -14.59 22.99
C ALA A 23 4.16 -15.93 23.30
N ALA A 24 5.31 -15.89 23.97
CA ALA A 24 6.07 -17.09 24.35
C ALA A 24 5.29 -18.01 25.32
N MET A 25 4.52 -17.46 26.27
CA MET A 25 3.69 -18.27 27.18
C MET A 25 2.63 -19.10 26.44
N PHE A 26 2.20 -18.64 25.27
CA PHE A 26 1.27 -19.36 24.39
C PHE A 26 1.96 -20.18 23.31
N GLY A 27 3.30 -20.25 23.30
CA GLY A 27 4.07 -20.91 22.24
C GLY A 27 3.98 -20.20 20.89
N LEU A 28 3.71 -18.89 20.88
CA LEU A 28 3.59 -18.07 19.68
C LEU A 28 4.85 -17.25 19.44
N GLY A 29 5.16 -17.02 18.17
CA GLY A 29 6.13 -16.00 17.73
C GLY A 29 5.46 -14.65 17.46
N VAL A 30 6.27 -13.65 17.13
CA VAL A 30 5.84 -12.33 16.66
C VAL A 30 6.27 -12.13 15.21
N ASP A 31 5.41 -11.52 14.39
CA ASP A 31 5.73 -11.23 12.99
C ASP A 31 6.88 -10.21 12.93
N GLU A 32 8.05 -10.63 12.43
CA GLU A 32 9.23 -9.76 12.32
C GLU A 32 9.11 -8.74 11.19
N ARG A 33 8.46 -9.13 10.08
CA ARG A 33 8.22 -8.27 8.92
C ARG A 33 6.90 -8.63 8.27
N LYS A 34 6.04 -7.63 8.15
CA LYS A 34 4.79 -7.72 7.42
C LYS A 34 4.67 -6.54 6.48
N THR A 35 4.65 -6.83 5.19
CA THR A 35 4.47 -5.82 4.14
C THR A 35 3.05 -5.91 3.65
N LEU A 36 2.34 -4.78 3.68
CA LEU A 36 1.02 -4.66 3.08
C LEU A 36 1.15 -3.94 1.74
N THR A 37 0.78 -4.63 0.67
CA THR A 37 0.68 -4.02 -0.66
C THR A 37 -0.65 -3.29 -0.79
N ILE A 38 -0.60 -1.96 -0.89
CA ILE A 38 -1.79 -1.11 -1.04
C ILE A 38 -2.15 -0.96 -2.51
N ILE A 39 -1.12 -0.73 -3.34
CA ILE A 39 -1.24 -0.64 -4.80
C ILE A 39 -0.24 -1.64 -5.38
N PRO A 40 -0.71 -2.76 -5.96
CA PRO A 40 0.19 -3.65 -6.70
C PRO A 40 0.72 -2.91 -7.94
N LEU A 41 1.76 -3.46 -8.57
CA LEU A 41 2.26 -2.90 -9.83
C LEU A 41 1.11 -2.73 -10.82
N THR A 42 0.80 -1.48 -11.14
CA THR A 42 -0.33 -1.09 -11.97
C THR A 42 0.14 -0.08 -13.00
N THR A 43 0.00 -0.44 -14.27
CA THR A 43 0.33 0.44 -15.40
C THR A 43 -0.95 1.05 -15.93
N LEU A 44 -0.98 2.38 -16.04
CA LEU A 44 -2.09 3.15 -16.57
C LEU A 44 -1.63 3.92 -17.82
N ASN A 45 -2.34 3.72 -18.92
CA ASN A 45 -2.17 4.51 -20.14
C ASN A 45 -3.24 5.59 -20.19
N LEU A 46 -2.81 6.84 -20.12
CA LEU A 46 -3.66 8.03 -20.10
C LEU A 46 -3.47 8.85 -21.37
N GLU A 47 -4.55 9.13 -22.07
CA GLU A 47 -4.58 9.99 -23.25
C GLU A 47 -5.05 11.40 -22.91
N PRO A 48 -4.61 12.43 -23.65
CA PRO A 48 -5.14 13.79 -23.50
C PRO A 48 -6.67 13.82 -23.65
N ASN A 49 -7.34 14.61 -22.80
CA ASN A 49 -8.81 14.73 -22.75
C ASN A 49 -9.57 13.44 -22.37
N GLN A 50 -8.88 12.41 -21.88
CA GLN A 50 -9.53 11.19 -21.41
C GLN A 50 -10.12 11.39 -20.01
N VAL A 51 -11.35 10.90 -19.82
CA VAL A 51 -11.98 10.79 -18.49
C VAL A 51 -11.89 9.35 -18.03
N VAL A 52 -11.26 9.11 -16.88
CA VAL A 52 -11.07 7.78 -16.30
C VAL A 52 -11.87 7.66 -15.02
N PHE A 53 -12.67 6.60 -14.91
CA PHE A 53 -13.44 6.29 -13.71
C PHE A 53 -12.76 5.17 -12.91
N ILE A 54 -12.29 5.51 -11.70
CA ILE A 54 -11.69 4.53 -10.77
C ILE A 54 -12.77 4.02 -9.82
N THR A 55 -13.02 2.70 -9.85
CA THR A 55 -14.10 2.04 -9.10
C THR A 55 -13.56 0.94 -8.20
N GLY A 56 -14.37 0.49 -7.24
CA GLY A 56 -14.02 -0.61 -6.33
C GLY A 56 -14.57 -0.42 -4.92
N PRO A 57 -14.60 -1.48 -4.09
CA PRO A 57 -15.14 -1.44 -2.73
C PRO A 57 -14.36 -0.47 -1.81
N SER A 58 -14.97 -0.06 -0.70
CA SER A 58 -14.27 0.76 0.31
C SER A 58 -13.00 0.03 0.79
N GLY A 59 -11.90 0.76 0.96
CA GLY A 59 -10.60 0.19 1.34
C GLY A 59 -9.76 -0.39 0.20
N SER A 60 -10.26 -0.44 -1.05
CA SER A 60 -9.51 -1.02 -2.20
C SER A 60 -8.31 -0.20 -2.70
N GLY A 61 -7.93 0.89 -2.01
CA GLY A 61 -6.77 1.71 -2.39
C GLY A 61 -7.04 2.86 -3.36
N LYS A 62 -8.29 3.14 -3.77
CA LYS A 62 -8.62 4.22 -4.75
C LYS A 62 -8.03 5.59 -4.40
N SER A 63 -8.26 6.08 -3.18
CA SER A 63 -7.74 7.38 -2.73
C SER A 63 -6.21 7.38 -2.63
N SER A 64 -5.61 6.23 -2.28
CA SER A 64 -4.16 6.05 -2.27
C SER A 64 -3.58 6.09 -3.69
N MET A 65 -4.24 5.45 -4.65
CA MET A 65 -3.86 5.47 -6.07
C MET A 65 -3.89 6.90 -6.61
N LEU A 66 -4.96 7.66 -6.35
CA LEU A 66 -5.08 9.05 -6.77
C LEU A 66 -3.97 9.95 -6.21
N ARG A 67 -3.56 9.72 -4.95
CA ARG A 67 -2.43 10.45 -4.35
C ARG A 67 -1.11 10.14 -5.05
N LEU A 68 -0.84 8.87 -5.37
CA LEU A 68 0.37 8.47 -6.11
C LEU A 68 0.38 9.04 -7.52
N ILE A 69 -0.76 9.01 -8.23
CA ILE A 69 -0.89 9.63 -9.55
C ILE A 69 -0.60 11.12 -9.45
N SER A 70 -1.19 11.82 -8.47
CA SER A 70 -0.96 13.26 -8.28
C SER A 70 0.50 13.59 -7.97
N SER A 71 1.21 12.76 -7.21
CA SER A 71 2.63 12.98 -6.95
C SER A 71 3.49 12.74 -8.18
N GLU A 72 3.19 11.69 -8.96
CA GLU A 72 3.93 11.36 -10.19
C GLU A 72 3.74 12.43 -11.27
N LEU A 73 2.52 12.98 -11.39
CA LEU A 73 2.20 14.07 -12.30
C LEU A 73 2.81 15.42 -11.89
N ALA A 74 3.07 15.62 -10.60
CA ALA A 74 3.69 16.85 -10.11
C ALA A 74 5.24 16.80 -10.17
N ALA A 75 5.81 15.58 -10.24
CA ALA A 75 7.24 15.36 -10.34
C ALA A 75 7.78 15.46 -11.79
N ASN A 76 6.88 15.41 -12.79
CA ASN A 76 7.17 15.57 -14.21
C ASN A 76 6.70 16.94 -14.72
#